data_AF-A0A9P0LMR0-F1
#
_entry.id   AF-A0A9P0LMR0-F1
#
_cell.length_a   1.000
_cell.length_b   1.000
_cell.length_c   1.000
_cell.angle_alpha   90.00
_cell.angle_beta   90.00
_cell.angle_gamma   90.00
#
_symmetry.space_group_name_H-M   'P 1'
#
loop_
_entity.id
_entity.type
_entity.pdbx_description
1 polymer ?
#
loop_
_entity_poly.entity_id
_entity_poly.type
_entity_poly.pdbx_seq_one_letter_code
_entity_poly.pdbx_strand_id
1 'polypeptide(L)'
;MENQESISKKTRVDLQSLPTRQYLDQTVVPILMSGLAYLSKERPPEPVVALAKYLLKNKSTLETGTITENVSQNIESTTEGKINCDK
;
A
#
# COMPACT_ATOMS: atom_id res chain seq x y z
N MET A 1 -44.06 -5.98 1.84
CA MET A 1 -43.26 -5.93 0.60
C MET A 1 -43.27 -4.48 0.18
N GLU A 2 -42.20 -3.71 0.08
CA GLU A 2 -40.76 -3.93 0.05
C GLU A 2 -40.10 -2.65 0.60
N ASN A 3 -38.92 -2.73 1.19
CA ASN A 3 -38.06 -1.55 1.31
C ASN A 3 -36.67 -1.97 0.86
N GLN A 4 -36.45 -1.81 -0.44
CA GLN A 4 -35.13 -1.93 -1.04
C GLN A 4 -34.35 -0.63 -0.78
N GLU A 5 -33.05 -0.84 -0.59
CA GLU A 5 -31.96 0.02 -1.02
C GLU A 5 -31.27 0.90 0.04
N SER A 6 -29.94 0.96 -0.13
CA SER A 6 -28.94 1.70 0.65
C SER A 6 -28.53 0.95 1.94
N ILE A 7 -27.28 0.52 2.15
CA ILE A 7 -26.01 1.21 2.02
C ILE A 7 -24.91 0.14 1.87
N SER A 8 -24.42 -0.11 0.66
CA SER A 8 -23.06 -0.64 0.45
C SER A 8 -22.17 0.52 0.04
N LYS A 9 -22.19 1.61 0.82
CA LYS A 9 -21.14 2.62 0.75
C LYS A 9 -19.92 1.98 1.38
N LYS A 10 -19.15 1.24 0.58
CA LYS A 10 -17.75 0.93 0.86
C LYS A 10 -17.17 2.23 1.41
N THR A 11 -16.81 2.22 2.70
CA THR A 11 -16.24 3.37 3.39
C THR A 11 -15.14 3.90 2.51
N ARG A 12 -15.42 5.01 1.81
CA ARG A 12 -14.46 5.67 0.95
C ARG A 12 -13.41 6.15 1.93
N VAL A 13 -12.32 5.38 2.06
CA VAL A 13 -11.25 5.69 3.01
C VAL A 13 -10.84 7.11 2.71
N ASP A 14 -11.05 8.01 3.67
CA ASP A 14 -10.72 9.41 3.48
C ASP A 14 -9.21 9.55 3.49
N LEU A 15 -8.62 9.59 2.29
CA LEU A 15 -7.17 9.64 2.08
C LEU A 15 -6.52 10.80 2.86
N GLN A 16 -7.24 11.89 3.12
CA GLN A 16 -6.70 13.05 3.85
C GLN A 16 -6.59 12.81 5.35
N SER A 17 -7.36 11.89 5.91
CA SER A 17 -7.33 11.53 7.33
C SER A 17 -6.29 10.46 7.66
N LEU A 18 -5.69 9.85 6.63
CA LEU A 18 -4.78 8.72 6.81
C LEU A 18 -3.44 9.16 7.40
N PRO A 19 -2.83 8.33 8.26
CA PRO A 19 -1.41 8.48 8.62
C PRO A 19 -0.52 8.48 7.38
N THR A 20 0.58 9.23 7.41
CA THR A 20 1.47 9.45 6.25
C THR A 20 1.86 8.17 5.54
N ARG A 21 2.22 7.12 6.29
CA ARG A 21 2.60 5.81 5.73
C ARG A 21 1.47 5.20 4.89
N GLN A 22 0.27 5.15 5.46
CA GLN A 22 -0.91 4.57 4.80
C GLN A 22 -1.31 5.36 3.55
N TYR A 23 -1.22 6.69 3.60
CA TYR A 23 -1.49 7.55 2.46
C TYR A 23 -0.56 7.23 1.29
N LEU A 24 0.75 7.11 1.55
CA LEU A 24 1.72 6.77 0.52
C LEU A 24 1.49 5.36 -0.03
N ASP A 25 1.24 4.39 0.85
CA ASP A 25 1.01 2.99 0.50
C ASP A 25 -0.21 2.82 -0.43
N GLN A 26 -1.27 3.61 -0.24
CA GLN A 26 -2.48 3.54 -1.08
C GLN A 26 -2.44 4.41 -2.35
N THR A 27 -1.53 5.38 -2.44
CA THR A 27 -1.52 6.34 -3.56
C THR A 27 -0.38 6.08 -4.54
N VAL A 28 0.86 6.07 -4.07
CA VAL A 28 2.05 6.18 -4.95
C VAL A 28 3.02 5.03 -4.79
N VAL A 29 3.04 4.33 -3.65
CA VAL A 29 4.01 3.25 -3.40
C VAL A 29 3.90 2.10 -4.42
N PRO A 30 2.71 1.61 -4.81
CA PRO A 30 2.61 0.49 -5.75
C PRO A 30 3.29 0.78 -7.10
N ILE A 31 3.00 1.95 -7.70
CA ILE A 31 3.62 2.34 -8.97
C ILE A 31 5.11 2.65 -8.83
N LEU A 32 5.53 3.20 -7.68
CA LEU A 32 6.94 3.45 -7.41
C LEU A 32 7.72 2.14 -7.30
N MET A 33 7.18 1.13 -6.62
CA MET A 33 7.80 -0.20 -6.56
C MET A 33 7.98 -0.79 -7.97
N SER A 34 6.95 -0.74 -8.80
CA SER A 34 7.03 -1.22 -10.20
C SER A 34 8.04 -0.42 -11.03
N GLY A 35 8.04 0.91 -10.89
CA GLY A 35 8.97 1.79 -11.60
C GLY A 35 10.43 1.59 -11.19
N LEU A 36 10.70 1.38 -9.90
CA LEU A 36 12.04 1.07 -9.40
C LEU A 36 12.51 -0.31 -9.87
N ALA A 37 11.62 -1.31 -9.93
CA ALA A 37 11.92 -2.61 -10.51
C ALA A 37 12.21 -2.53 -12.02
N TYR A 38 11.56 -1.62 -12.74
CA TYR A 38 11.88 -1.32 -14.14
C TYR A 38 13.27 -0.70 -14.29
N LEU A 39 13.61 0.30 -13.47
CA LEU A 39 14.93 0.94 -13.50
C LEU A 39 16.06 -0.03 -13.18
N SER A 40 15.87 -0.92 -12.20
CA SER A 40 16.91 -1.87 -11.79
C SER A 40 17.25 -2.87 -12.90
N LYS A 41 16.28 -3.19 -13.78
CA LYS A 41 16.43 -4.08 -14.93
C LYS A 41 17.03 -3.39 -16.14
N GLU A 42 16.44 -2.28 -16.59
CA GLU A 42 16.85 -1.59 -17.83
C GLU A 42 18.09 -0.72 -17.66
N ARG A 43 18.35 -0.24 -16.43
CA ARG A 43 19.43 0.71 -16.09
C ARG A 43 19.63 1.81 -17.15
N PRO A 44 18.56 2.58 -17.44
CA PRO A 44 18.64 3.64 -18.45
C PRO A 44 19.66 4.72 -18.06
N PRO A 45 20.24 5.44 -19.04
CA PRO A 45 21.26 6.46 -18.79
C PRO A 45 20.76 7.61 -17.90
N GLU A 46 19.47 7.91 -17.96
CA GLU A 46 18.81 8.95 -17.16
C GLU A 46 17.68 8.36 -16.30
N PRO A 47 18.01 7.81 -15.11
CA PRO A 47 17.06 7.04 -14.29
C PRO A 47 15.88 7.89 -13.80
N VAL A 48 16.10 9.16 -13.47
CA VAL A 48 15.05 10.06 -12.97
C VAL A 48 14.02 10.36 -14.05
N VAL A 49 14.48 10.69 -15.26
CA VAL A 49 13.60 10.98 -16.40
C VAL A 49 12.83 9.73 -16.82
N ALA A 50 13.49 8.57 -16.82
CA ALA A 50 12.84 7.29 -17.12
C ALA A 50 11.74 6.96 -16.12
N LEU A 51 11.97 7.17 -14.82
CA LEU A 51 10.95 6.97 -13.78
C LEU A 51 9.77 7.92 -13.93
N ALA A 52 10.01 9.21 -14.15
CA ALA A 52 8.94 10.18 -14.36
C ALA A 52 8.05 9.80 -15.55
N LYS A 53 8.66 9.40 -16.67
CA LYS A 53 7.94 8.88 -17.84
C LYS A 53 7.17 7.60 -17.51
N TYR A 54 7.74 6.70 -16.73
CA TYR A 54 7.08 5.47 -16.28
C TYR A 54 5.82 5.78 -15.46
N LEU A 55 5.92 6.72 -14.51
CA LEU A 55 4.79 7.14 -13.67
C LEU A 55 3.64 7.73 -14.50
N LEU A 56 3.96 8.62 -15.46
CA LEU A 56 2.93 9.25 -16.32
C LEU A 56 2.22 8.24 -17.23
N LYS A 57 2.94 7.24 -17.74
CA LYS A 57 2.38 6.19 -18.60
C LYS A 57 1.49 5.20 -17.85
N ASN A 58 1.85 4.86 -16.61
CA ASN A 58 1.17 3.83 -15.80
C ASN A 58 0.20 4.42 -14.76
N LYS A 59 -0.17 5.69 -14.89
CA LYS A 59 -1.09 6.37 -13.96
C LYS A 59 -2.46 5.68 -13.87
N SER A 60 -2.97 5.13 -14.97
CA SER A 60 -4.30 4.48 -15.00
C SER A 60 -4.35 3.12 -14.31
N THR A 61 -3.24 2.38 -14.28
CA THR A 61 -3.15 1.06 -13.63
C THR A 61 -3.19 1.13 -12.10
N LEU A 62 -2.96 2.31 -11.51
CA LEU A 62 -3.07 2.53 -10.06
C LEU A 62 -4.50 2.39 -9.53
N GLU A 63 -5.47 2.95 -10.26
CA GLU A 63 -6.88 3.00 -9.83
C GLU A 63 -7.56 1.62 -9.85
N THR A 64 -7.05 0.69 -10.66
CA THR A 64 -7.64 -0.65 -10.80
C THR A 64 -7.20 -1.62 -9.69
N GLY A 65 -6.18 -1.28 -8.89
CA GLY A 65 -5.55 -2.19 -7.92
C GLY A 65 -6.01 -2.09 -6.46
N THR A 66 -6.89 -1.15 -6.08
CA THR A 66 -7.14 -0.84 -4.65
C THR A 66 -8.45 -1.40 -4.06
N ILE A 67 -8.94 -2.56 -4.50
CA ILE A 67 -10.02 -3.26 -3.78
C ILE A 67 -9.70 -4.74 -3.67
N THR A 68 -8.99 -5.11 -2.58
CA THR A 68 -8.80 -6.44 -1.93
C THR A 68 -7.34 -6.52 -1.46
N GLU A 69 -6.96 -6.82 -0.22
CA GLU A 69 -7.60 -7.49 0.90
C GLU A 69 -6.92 -7.05 2.21
N ASN A 70 -7.72 -6.95 3.26
CA ASN A 70 -7.27 -6.88 4.63
C ASN A 70 -6.54 -8.17 5.00
N VAL A 71 -5.22 -8.11 5.24
CA VAL A 71 -4.56 -9.07 6.13
C VAL A 71 -4.67 -8.51 7.54
N SER A 72 -5.77 -8.86 8.20
CA SER A 72 -5.83 -8.91 9.65
C SER A 72 -4.90 -10.01 10.16
N GLN A 73 -4.47 -9.86 11.42
CA GLN A 73 -3.75 -10.82 12.28
C GLN A 73 -2.21 -10.79 12.11
N ASN A 74 -1.38 -10.62 13.14
CA ASN A 74 -1.58 -10.59 14.58
C ASN A 74 -0.34 -9.93 15.20
N ILE A 75 -0.52 -8.95 16.08
CA ILE A 75 0.54 -8.47 16.98
C ILE A 75 0.38 -9.27 18.26
N GLU A 76 1.13 -10.37 18.40
CA GLU A 76 1.19 -11.07 19.68
C GLU A 76 2.35 -10.49 20.49
N SER A 77 1.97 -9.70 21.49
CA SER A 77 2.85 -9.30 22.59
C SER A 77 2.81 -10.42 23.64
N THR A 78 3.89 -11.18 23.78
CA THR A 78 4.12 -12.01 24.98
C THR A 78 5.52 -11.74 25.50
N THR A 79 5.57 -11.21 26.70
CA THR A 79 6.76 -10.91 27.50
C THR A 79 7.50 -12.19 27.88
N GLU A 80 8.71 -12.40 27.38
CA GLU A 80 9.59 -13.46 27.87
C GLU A 80 10.34 -13.02 29.14
N GLY A 81 9.84 -13.49 30.27
CA GLY A 81 10.61 -14.27 31.24
C GLY A 81 11.95 -13.73 31.74
N LYS A 82 11.92 -13.06 32.89
CA LYS A 82 12.97 -13.21 33.91
C LYS A 82 13.05 -14.71 34.29
N ILE A 83 14.15 -15.37 33.97
CA ILE A 83 14.59 -16.60 34.65
C ILE A 83 16.00 -16.39 35.17
N ASN A 84 16.11 -16.45 36.50
CA ASN A 84 17.35 -16.55 37.26
C ASN A 84 18.26 -17.63 36.67
N CYS A 85 19.50 -17.25 36.37
CA CYS A 85 20.62 -18.16 36.29
C CYS A 85 21.31 -18.20 37.65
N ASP A 86 20.73 -18.95 38.59
CA ASP A 86 21.43 -19.40 39.80
C ASP A 86 22.21 -20.69 39.48
N LYS A 87 23.53 -20.57 39.38
CA LYS A 87 24.51 -21.62 39.71
C LYS A 87 25.88 -21.02 39.96
#